data_AF-R6ZTU5-F1
#
_entry.id   AF-R6ZTU5-F1
#
_cell.length_a   1.000
_cell.length_b   1.000
_cell.length_c   1.000
_cell.angle_alpha   90.00
_cell.angle_beta   90.00
_cell.angle_gamma   90.00
#
_symmetry.space_group_name_H-M   'P 1'
#
loop_
_entity.id
_entity.type
_entity.pdbx_description
1 polymer ?
#
loop_
_entity_poly.entity_id
_entity_poly.type
_entity_poly.pdbx_seq_one_letter_code
_entity_poly.pdbx_strand_id
1 'polypeptide(L)' 'MVWTGIAYLRWIFTQENKCGQGIGSKSMTALKADLFQRGIVRFDTDTALTNQVVQHFYEKNHFVREGLTRSYYKTVS' A
#
# COMPACT_ATOMS: atom_id res chain seq x y z
N MET A 1 -1.87 -26.53 0.38
CA MET A 1 -2.54 -25.22 0.35
C MET A 1 -2.12 -24.50 -0.92
N VAL A 2 -3.08 -23.97 -1.67
CA VAL A 2 -2.84 -23.23 -2.92
C VAL A 2 -2.88 -21.74 -2.58
N TRP A 3 -1.71 -21.13 -2.43
CA TRP A 3 -1.54 -19.71 -2.12
C TRP A 3 -1.74 -18.88 -3.40
N THR A 4 -2.91 -18.29 -3.61
CA THR A 4 -3.27 -17.69 -4.91
C THR A 4 -3.99 -16.34 -4.82
N GLY A 5 -4.02 -15.69 -3.66
CA GLY A 5 -4.68 -14.40 -3.48
C GLY A 5 -3.79 -13.19 -3.80
N ILE A 6 -4.40 -12.18 -4.46
CA ILE A 6 -3.86 -10.82 -4.61
C ILE A 6 -4.78 -9.86 -3.85
N ALA A 7 -4.20 -8.98 -3.04
CA ALA A 7 -4.90 -7.84 -2.45
C ALA A 7 -4.34 -6.52 -2.99
N TYR A 8 -5.20 -5.51 -3.08
CA TYR A 8 -4.82 -4.17 -3.50
C TYR A 8 -5.21 -3.14 -2.44
N LEU A 9 -4.25 -2.36 -1.95
CA LEU A 9 -4.49 -1.29 -1.00
C LEU A 9 -4.99 -0.04 -1.73
N ARG A 10 -6.21 0.39 -1.41
CA ARG A 10 -6.77 1.61 -2.00
C ARG A 10 -6.25 2.88 -1.33
N TRP A 11 -6.22 2.91 0.00
CA TRP A 11 -5.70 4.03 0.77
C TRP A 11 -5.33 3.59 2.19
N ILE A 12 -4.33 4.25 2.75
CA ILE A 12 -4.00 4.24 4.18
C ILE A 12 -3.85 5.68 4.62
N PHE A 13 -4.40 6.00 5.79
CA PHE A 13 -4.41 7.35 6.32
C PHE A 13 -3.92 7.35 7.77
N THR A 14 -3.21 8.40 8.15
CA THR A 14 -2.82 8.66 9.54
C THR A 14 -2.98 10.15 9.76
N GLN A 15 -3.55 10.52 10.92
CA GLN A 15 -3.66 11.93 11.29
C GLN A 15 -2.26 12.55 11.40
N GLU A 16 -2.12 13.80 10.96
CA GLU A 16 -0.82 14.46 10.87
C GLU A 16 -0.08 14.52 12.22
N ASN A 17 -0.81 14.82 13.30
CA ASN A 17 -0.30 14.83 14.67
C ASN A 17 0.10 13.42 15.21
N LYS A 18 -0.11 12.38 14.43
CA LYS A 18 0.27 10.98 14.70
C LYS A 18 1.36 10.46 13.76
N CYS A 19 1.77 11.25 12.76
CA CYS A 19 2.89 10.92 11.88
C CYS A 19 4.20 10.81 12.68
N GLY A 20 5.14 10.00 12.18
CA GLY A 20 6.45 9.79 12.84
C GLY A 20 6.43 8.86 14.06
N GLN A 21 5.26 8.47 14.57
CA GLN A 21 5.12 7.62 15.77
C GLN A 21 5.10 6.12 15.48
N GLY A 22 5.36 5.72 14.24
CA GLY A 22 5.37 4.31 13.81
C GLY A 22 3.99 3.66 13.67
N ILE A 23 2.89 4.41 13.87
CA ILE A 23 1.51 3.89 13.79
C ILE A 23 1.24 3.26 12.41
N GLY A 24 1.53 3.98 11.32
CA GLY A 24 1.33 3.46 9.96
C GLY A 24 2.07 2.15 9.69
N SER A 25 3.32 2.02 10.16
CA SER A 25 4.08 0.77 10.02
C SER A 25 3.49 -0.37 10.84
N LYS A 26 3.02 -0.11 12.07
CA LYS A 26 2.32 -1.12 12.88
C LYS A 26 1.04 -1.59 12.19
N SER A 27 0.24 -0.67 11.66
CA SER A 27 -0.96 -0.99 10.88
C SER A 27 -0.63 -1.81 9.64
N MET A 28 0.43 -1.45 8.91
CA MET A 28 0.86 -2.17 7.71
C MET A 28 1.35 -3.59 8.02
N THR A 29 2.09 -3.78 9.12
CA THR A 29 2.51 -5.12 9.58
C THR A 29 1.33 -5.98 9.96
N ALA A 30 0.37 -5.44 10.72
CA ALA A 30 -0.84 -6.17 11.10
C ALA A 30 -1.68 -6.55 9.87
N LEU A 31 -1.82 -5.64 8.90
CA LEU A 31 -2.54 -5.90 7.66
C LEU A 31 -1.87 -7.00 6.82
N LYS A 32 -0.55 -6.95 6.63
CA LYS A 32 0.18 -8.01 5.91
C LYS A 32 0.05 -9.37 6.59
N ALA A 33 0.06 -9.40 7.93
CA ALA A 33 -0.12 -10.63 8.68
C ALA A 33 -1.53 -11.23 8.48
N ASP A 34 -2.59 -10.41 8.53
CA ASP A 34 -3.96 -10.85 8.24
C ASP A 34 -4.09 -11.40 6.81
N LEU A 35 -3.59 -10.66 5.82
CA LEU A 35 -3.61 -11.09 4.42
C LEU A 35 -2.92 -12.45 4.23
N PHE A 36 -1.74 -12.61 4.84
CA PHE A 36 -1.01 -13.87 4.78
C PHE A 36 -1.78 -15.03 5.45
N GLN A 37 -2.37 -14.80 6.63
CA GLN A 37 -3.22 -15.81 7.30
C GLN A 37 -4.42 -16.23 6.44
N ARG A 38 -4.91 -15.33 5.58
CA ARG A 38 -6.01 -15.58 4.64
C ARG A 38 -5.57 -16.21 3.31
N GLY A 39 -4.29 -16.55 3.15
CA GLY A 39 -3.78 -17.19 1.93
C GLY A 39 -3.37 -16.22 0.82
N ILE A 40 -3.34 -14.91 1.10
CA ILE A 40 -2.98 -13.86 0.13
C ILE A 40 -1.47 -13.61 0.25
N VAL A 41 -0.77 -13.78 -0.88
CA VAL A 41 0.70 -13.70 -0.92
C VAL A 41 1.22 -12.51 -1.73
N ARG A 42 0.33 -11.82 -2.45
CA ARG A 42 0.65 -10.60 -3.19
C ARG A 42 -0.20 -9.44 -2.67
N PHE A 43 0.46 -8.34 -2.36
CA PHE A 43 -0.18 -7.15 -1.82
C PHE A 43 0.36 -5.90 -2.52
N ASP A 44 -0.47 -5.31 -3.36
CA ASP A 44 -0.08 -4.23 -4.27
C ASP A 44 -0.71 -2.90 -3.86
N THR A 45 -0.08 -1.81 -4.27
CA THR A 45 -0.60 -0.44 -4.12
C THR A 45 0.04 0.45 -5.17
N ASP A 46 -0.68 1.47 -5.61
CA ASP A 46 -0.10 2.57 -6.35
C ASP A 46 0.02 3.82 -5.48
N THR A 47 0.92 4.72 -5.88
CA THR A 47 1.03 6.06 -5.33
C THR A 47 1.34 7.05 -6.46
N ALA A 48 1.00 8.32 -6.25
CA ALA A 48 1.36 9.36 -7.19
C ALA A 48 2.89 9.46 -7.31
N LEU A 49 3.36 9.66 -8.55
CA LEU A 49 4.80 9.86 -8.84
C LEU A 49 5.42 11.00 -8.03
N THR A 50 4.63 12.00 -7.70
CA THR A 50 5.05 13.18 -6.95
C THR A 50 5.02 13.00 -5.43
N ASN A 51 4.40 11.93 -4.91
CA ASN A 51 4.23 11.71 -3.48
C ASN A 51 5.39 10.90 -2.89
N GLN A 52 6.56 11.52 -2.81
CA GLN A 52 7.79 10.90 -2.30
C GLN A 52 7.68 10.43 -0.84
N VAL A 53 6.91 11.14 -0.02
CA VAL A 53 6.69 10.77 1.39
C VAL A 53 5.99 9.41 1.49
N VAL A 54 4.94 9.19 0.69
CA VAL A 54 4.23 7.91 0.66
C VAL A 54 5.05 6.81 0.00
N GLN A 55 5.84 7.13 -1.05
CA GLN A 55 6.76 6.17 -1.65
C GLN A 55 7.77 5.64 -0.61
N HIS A 56 8.41 6.54 0.13
CA HIS A 56 9.35 6.17 1.19
C HIS A 56 8.67 5.34 2.30
N PHE A 57 7.43 5.68 2.65
CA PHE A 57 6.65 4.88 3.59
C PHE A 57 6.45 3.44 3.08
N TYR A 58 6.09 3.24 1.82
CA TYR A 58 5.91 1.89 1.27
C TYR A 58 7.22 1.11 1.18
N GLU A 59 8.31 1.74 0.74
CA GLU A 59 9.65 1.13 0.73
C GLU A 59 10.09 0.67 2.12
N LYS A 60 9.90 1.53 3.14
CA LYS A 60 10.16 1.18 4.54
C LYS A 60 9.33 -0.02 5.02
N ASN A 61 8.18 -0.25 4.41
CA ASN A 61 7.30 -1.39 4.70
C ASN A 61 7.49 -2.57 3.74
N HIS A 62 8.63 -2.61 3.02
CA HIS A 62 9.06 -3.69 2.12
C HIS A 62 8.24 -3.85 0.84
N PHE A 63 7.55 -2.80 0.40
CA PHE A 63 7.04 -2.76 -0.97
C PHE A 63 8.21 -2.50 -1.93
N VAL A 64 8.11 -3.10 -3.12
CA VAL A 64 9.07 -2.90 -4.20
C VAL A 64 8.38 -2.22 -5.38
N ARG A 65 9.10 -1.36 -6.08
CA ARG A 65 8.58 -0.68 -7.27
C ARG A 65 8.58 -1.65 -8.45
N GLU A 66 7.41 -2.13 -8.86
CA GLU A 66 7.28 -3.03 -10.00
C GLU A 66 7.02 -2.31 -11.34
N GLY A 67 6.53 -1.06 -11.31
CA GLY A 67 6.18 -0.38 -12.56
C GLY A 67 5.57 1.01 -12.38
N LEU A 68 4.91 1.47 -13.43
CA LEU A 68 4.17 2.72 -13.49
C LEU A 68 2.78 2.45 -14.05
N THR A 69 1.75 2.84 -13.32
CA THR A 69 0.38 2.88 -13.80
C THR A 69 0.03 4.27 -14.32
N ARG A 70 -0.83 4.34 -15.34
CA ARG A 70 -1.31 5.60 -15.93
C ARG A 70 -2.81 5.69 -15.71
N SER A 71 -3.26 6.75 -15.03
CA SER A 71 -4.68 7.01 -14.87
C SER A 71 -5.24 7.67 -16.13
N TYR A 72 -6.31 7.10 -16.69
CA TYR A 72 -7.05 7.68 -17.81
C TYR A 72 -8.38 8.22 -17.30
N TYR A 73 -8.38 9.48 -16.88
CA TYR A 73 -9.62 10.16 -16.51
C TYR A 73 -10.32 10.61 -17.79
N LYS A 74 -11.53 10.10 -18.06
CA LYS A 74 -12.42 10.70 -19.05
C LYS A 74 -13.18 11.82 -18.37
N THR A 75 -13.06 13.03 -18.89
CA THR A 75 -13.96 14.12 -18.51
C THR A 75 -15.35 13.75 -19.02
N VAL A 76 -16.28 13.50 -18.10
CA VAL A 76 -17.70 13.43 -18.47
C VAL A 76 -18.17 14.89 -18.49
N SER A 77 -18.22 15.46 -19.70
CA SER A 77 -18.82 16.77 -19.96
C SER A 77 -20.33 16.71 -19.89
#